data_AF-A0A520AGQ6-F1
#
_entry.id   AF-A0A520AGQ6-F1
#
_cell.length_a   1.000
_cell.length_b   1.000
_cell.length_c   1.000
_cell.angle_alpha   90.00
_cell.angle_beta   90.00
_cell.angle_gamma   90.00
#
_symmetry.space_group_name_H-M   'P 1'
#
loop_
_entity.id
_entity.type
_entity.pdbx_description
1 polymer ?
#
loop_
_entity_poly.entity_id
_entity_poly.type
_entity_poly.pdbx_seq_one_letter_code
_entity_poly.pdbx_strand_id
1 'polypeptide(L)'
;MDSFKNIPLYPQNDKSFLGHFEGVFDSVYIGFLPFFTINDRNFNNFDYKKAVEVTLEQARMQDDIFNNIEASNATIHIRNVSYPSDEEILAHGKIVPWFDVLNSAGLASKSDLYKALKTSIGAYNENYARPDLAKKLDRFTRTAQVWQPGEGQYDVLTLVKIYNSFRLLGITHIIVEDEFLETRKELILDNITHEKFIEEISGKDYYIYSVDQSILFSID
;
A
#
# COMPACT_ATOMS: atom_id res chain seq x y z
N MET A 1 -13.72 -24.15 6.62
CA MET A 1 -12.68 -24.27 7.67
C MET A 1 -12.12 -22.88 7.94
N ASP A 2 -11.70 -22.61 9.16
CA ASP A 2 -11.05 -21.36 9.53
C ASP A 2 -9.55 -21.55 9.27
N SER A 3 -9.05 -20.96 8.18
CA SER A 3 -7.69 -21.17 7.66
C SER A 3 -6.61 -20.78 8.66
N PHE A 4 -6.92 -19.85 9.58
CA PHE A 4 -5.96 -19.27 10.51
C PHE A 4 -6.12 -19.74 11.95
N LYS A 5 -7.08 -20.63 12.24
CA LYS A 5 -7.44 -21.05 13.60
C LYS A 5 -6.28 -21.54 14.49
N ASN A 6 -5.18 -21.99 13.88
CA ASN A 6 -3.98 -22.48 14.59
C ASN A 6 -2.68 -21.80 14.11
N ILE A 7 -2.78 -20.69 13.38
CA ILE A 7 -1.63 -19.94 12.88
C ILE A 7 -1.51 -18.69 13.75
N PRO A 8 -0.33 -18.39 14.32
CA PRO A 8 -0.11 -17.11 14.97
C PRO A 8 -0.42 -15.95 14.02
N LEU A 9 -0.86 -14.80 14.53
CA LEU A 9 -1.24 -13.68 13.67
C LEU A 9 -0.08 -13.16 12.80
N TYR A 10 1.13 -13.26 13.32
CA TYR A 10 2.36 -12.83 12.65
C TYR A 10 3.39 -13.95 12.60
N PRO A 11 4.27 -13.93 11.58
CA PRO A 11 5.45 -14.79 11.55
C PRO A 11 6.24 -14.69 12.86
N GLN A 12 6.59 -15.84 13.43
CA GLN A 12 7.54 -15.88 14.55
C GLN A 12 8.92 -15.45 14.05
N ASN A 13 9.75 -14.87 14.91
CA ASN A 13 11.05 -14.26 14.55
C ASN A 13 12.02 -15.17 13.79
N ASP A 14 11.81 -16.50 13.83
CA ASP A 14 12.61 -17.52 13.17
C ASP A 14 12.06 -18.00 11.82
N LYS A 15 10.86 -17.57 11.44
CA LYS A 15 10.21 -17.96 10.18
C LYS A 15 10.11 -16.79 9.22
N SER A 16 10.41 -17.04 7.95
CA SER A 16 10.07 -16.10 6.89
C SER A 16 8.54 -15.98 6.79
N PHE A 17 8.07 -14.86 6.24
CA PHE A 17 6.64 -14.67 5.97
C PHE A 17 6.04 -15.81 5.14
N LEU A 18 6.76 -16.30 4.13
CA LEU A 18 6.31 -17.45 3.32
C LEU A 18 6.27 -18.74 4.14
N GLY A 19 7.28 -18.99 4.98
CA GLY A 19 7.34 -20.17 5.86
C GLY A 19 6.29 -20.14 6.99
N HIS A 20 5.72 -18.97 7.28
CA HIS A 20 4.64 -18.83 8.24
C HIS A 20 3.34 -19.50 7.76
N PHE A 21 3.10 -19.48 6.46
CA PHE A 21 1.90 -20.02 5.80
C PHE A 21 2.12 -21.38 5.11
N GLU A 22 3.31 -21.96 5.30
CA GLU A 22 3.65 -23.27 4.73
C GLU A 22 2.70 -24.36 5.26
N GLY A 23 2.17 -25.17 4.33
CA GLY A 23 1.24 -26.25 4.64
C GLY A 23 -0.22 -25.81 4.86
N VAL A 24 -0.51 -24.51 4.73
CA VAL A 24 -1.86 -23.94 4.80
C VAL A 24 -2.30 -23.48 3.42
N PHE A 25 -1.41 -22.80 2.70
CA PHE A 25 -1.65 -22.34 1.34
C PHE A 25 -0.65 -22.96 0.37
N ASP A 26 -1.09 -23.31 -0.84
CA ASP A 26 -0.20 -23.85 -1.88
C ASP A 26 0.76 -22.76 -2.41
N SER A 27 0.33 -21.51 -2.40
CA SER A 27 1.12 -20.37 -2.85
C SER A 27 0.78 -19.10 -2.08
N VAL A 28 1.80 -18.31 -1.76
CA VAL A 28 1.68 -17.07 -0.97
C VAL A 28 2.42 -15.95 -1.69
N TYR A 29 1.74 -14.80 -1.81
CA TYR A 29 2.25 -13.62 -2.50
C TYR A 29 2.15 -12.39 -1.60
N ILE A 30 3.18 -11.55 -1.65
CA ILE A 30 3.17 -10.22 -1.05
C ILE A 30 2.77 -9.20 -2.12
N GLY A 31 1.71 -8.44 -1.84
CA GLY A 31 1.24 -7.31 -2.65
C GLY A 31 2.14 -6.09 -2.49
N PHE A 32 3.26 -6.06 -3.22
CA PHE A 32 4.12 -4.88 -3.24
C PHE A 32 3.43 -3.71 -3.93
N LEU A 33 3.22 -2.63 -3.17
CA LEU A 33 2.64 -1.39 -3.65
C LEU A 33 3.55 -0.77 -4.73
N PRO A 34 3.03 -0.44 -5.93
CA PRO A 34 3.85 0.08 -7.01
C PRO A 34 4.05 1.58 -6.86
N PHE A 35 5.17 2.05 -7.39
CA PHE A 35 5.25 3.42 -7.88
C PHE A 35 4.38 3.53 -9.13
N PHE A 36 3.76 4.68 -9.36
CA PHE A 36 2.94 4.87 -10.56
C PHE A 36 2.98 6.29 -11.10
N THR A 37 2.56 6.42 -12.35
CA THR A 37 2.35 7.69 -13.05
C THR A 37 0.89 7.76 -13.48
N ILE A 38 0.39 8.97 -13.70
CA ILE A 38 -0.90 9.20 -14.35
C ILE A 38 -0.62 10.07 -15.57
N ASN A 39 -1.00 9.58 -16.76
CA ASN A 39 -0.91 10.38 -17.98
C ASN A 39 -1.77 11.64 -17.82
N ASP A 40 -1.35 12.75 -18.42
CA ASP A 40 -2.09 14.03 -18.42
C ASP A 40 -2.22 14.74 -17.07
N ARG A 41 -1.45 14.32 -16.04
CA ARG A 41 -1.32 15.04 -14.78
C ARG A 41 0.13 15.37 -14.47
N ASN A 42 0.45 16.66 -14.43
CA ASN A 42 1.67 17.14 -13.80
C ASN A 42 1.36 17.48 -12.34
N PHE A 43 2.28 17.15 -11.43
CA PHE A 43 2.32 17.64 -10.07
C PHE A 43 2.16 19.15 -10.08
N ASN A 44 1.11 19.66 -9.43
CA ASN A 44 1.03 21.07 -9.11
C ASN A 44 2.00 21.35 -7.95
N ASN A 45 3.27 21.51 -8.31
CA ASN A 45 4.43 21.98 -7.53
C ASN A 45 4.73 21.39 -6.14
N PHE A 46 3.88 20.61 -5.45
CA PHE A 46 4.13 20.39 -4.02
C PHE A 46 4.04 18.99 -3.44
N ASP A 47 3.32 18.00 -3.95
CA ASP A 47 3.42 16.69 -3.28
C ASP A 47 2.99 15.47 -4.08
N TYR A 48 3.87 14.46 -4.07
CA TYR A 48 3.73 13.14 -4.72
C TYR A 48 3.35 12.05 -3.70
N LYS A 49 3.16 12.42 -2.43
CA LYS A 49 2.73 11.53 -1.36
C LYS A 49 1.22 11.57 -1.20
N LYS A 50 0.63 10.46 -0.72
CA LYS A 50 -0.82 10.36 -0.43
C LYS A 50 -1.24 11.24 0.75
N ALA A 51 -0.32 11.53 1.67
CA ALA A 51 -0.50 12.44 2.79
C ALA A 51 0.62 13.48 2.82
N VAL A 52 0.29 14.69 3.28
CA VAL A 52 1.22 15.82 3.40
C VAL A 52 1.28 16.29 4.84
N GLU A 53 2.46 16.72 5.28
CA GLU A 53 2.64 17.36 6.58
C GLU A 53 2.11 18.80 6.56
N VAL A 54 1.35 19.17 7.59
CA VAL A 54 0.77 20.52 7.74
C VAL A 54 0.92 21.05 9.16
N THR A 55 0.81 22.36 9.31
CA THR A 55 0.73 23.00 10.62
C THR A 55 -0.65 22.80 11.27
N LEU A 56 -0.74 22.95 12.59
CA LEU A 56 -2.01 22.88 13.31
C LEU A 56 -3.02 23.93 12.82
N GLU A 57 -2.55 25.12 12.43
CA GLU A 57 -3.41 26.17 11.85
C GLU A 57 -4.00 25.73 10.51
N GLN A 58 -3.18 25.14 9.63
CA GLN A 58 -3.64 24.61 8.34
C GLN A 58 -4.62 23.44 8.53
N ALA A 59 -4.38 22.57 9.51
CA ALA A 59 -5.27 21.45 9.83
C ALA A 59 -6.65 21.94 10.33
N ARG A 60 -6.69 22.96 11.19
CA ARG A 60 -7.94 23.61 11.66
C ARG A 60 -8.76 24.22 10.53
N MET A 61 -8.12 24.71 9.48
CA MET A 61 -8.84 25.23 8.30
C MET A 61 -9.52 24.13 7.48
N GLN A 62 -9.11 22.87 7.65
CA GLN A 62 -9.63 21.75 6.88
C GLN A 62 -10.62 20.88 7.65
N ASP A 63 -10.41 20.71 8.96
CA ASP A 63 -11.27 19.88 9.80
C ASP A 63 -11.42 20.47 11.20
N ASP A 64 -12.68 20.60 11.64
CA ASP A 64 -13.03 21.17 12.93
C ASP A 64 -12.56 20.32 14.12
N ILE A 65 -12.20 19.04 13.90
CA ILE A 65 -11.65 18.17 14.94
C ILE A 65 -10.37 18.76 15.56
N PHE A 66 -9.60 19.53 14.80
CA PHE A 66 -8.36 20.17 15.25
C PHE A 66 -8.59 21.46 16.05
N ASN A 67 -9.81 22.01 16.08
CA ASN A 67 -10.13 23.25 16.80
C ASN A 67 -9.98 23.10 18.31
N ASN A 68 -10.16 21.88 18.84
CA ASN A 68 -10.08 21.59 20.27
C ASN A 68 -8.65 21.29 20.76
N ILE A 69 -7.65 21.27 19.86
CA ILE A 69 -6.25 21.00 20.22
C ILE A 69 -5.57 22.35 20.44
N GLU A 70 -5.24 22.71 21.68
CA GLU A 70 -4.61 24.01 21.99
C GLU A 70 -3.19 24.13 21.43
N ALA A 71 -2.37 23.10 21.66
CA ALA A 71 -1.02 22.97 21.13
C ALA A 71 -0.71 21.49 20.89
N SER A 72 0.02 21.20 19.81
CA SER A 72 0.48 19.86 19.47
C SER A 72 1.98 19.89 19.26
N ASN A 73 2.69 18.96 19.92
CA ASN A 73 4.07 18.60 19.59
C ASN A 73 4.14 17.45 18.57
N ALA A 74 2.99 16.94 18.12
CA ALA A 74 2.91 15.91 17.10
C ALA A 74 2.92 16.54 15.71
N THR A 75 3.59 15.86 14.78
CA THR A 75 3.52 16.12 13.35
C THR A 75 2.12 15.78 12.83
N ILE A 76 1.48 16.71 12.13
CA ILE A 76 0.13 16.51 11.59
C ILE A 76 0.23 16.19 10.11
N HIS A 77 -0.35 15.07 9.70
CA HIS A 77 -0.48 14.69 8.31
C HIS A 77 -1.94 14.68 7.89
N ILE A 78 -2.24 15.30 6.76
CA ILE A 78 -3.56 15.32 6.13
C ILE A 78 -3.51 14.64 4.76
N ARG A 79 -4.66 14.20 4.26
CA ARG A 79 -4.76 13.67 2.89
C ARG A 79 -4.33 14.74 1.89
N ASN A 80 -3.46 14.36 0.96
CA ASN A 80 -3.08 15.23 -0.15
C ASN A 80 -4.26 15.35 -1.11
N VAL A 81 -4.88 16.53 -1.17
CA VAL A 81 -5.98 16.83 -2.10
C VAL A 81 -5.59 16.74 -3.58
N SER A 82 -4.28 16.83 -3.87
CA SER A 82 -3.76 16.68 -5.23
C SER A 82 -3.45 15.22 -5.58
N TYR A 83 -3.49 14.31 -4.61
CA TYR A 83 -3.27 12.89 -4.87
C TYR A 83 -4.44 12.34 -5.71
N PRO A 84 -4.16 11.47 -6.70
CA PRO A 84 -5.21 10.95 -7.55
C PRO A 84 -6.28 10.16 -6.82
N SER A 85 -7.53 10.30 -7.29
CA SER A 85 -8.62 9.45 -6.82
C SER A 85 -8.43 8.01 -7.31
N ASP A 86 -9.11 7.07 -6.68
CA ASP A 86 -8.99 5.66 -7.05
C ASP A 86 -9.49 5.42 -8.49
N GLU A 87 -10.51 6.17 -8.93
CA GLU A 87 -11.02 6.16 -10.30
C GLU A 87 -9.99 6.71 -11.29
N GLU A 88 -9.29 7.79 -10.95
CA GLU A 88 -8.21 8.35 -11.79
C GLU A 88 -7.05 7.34 -11.92
N ILE A 89 -6.67 6.69 -10.81
CA ILE A 89 -5.61 5.67 -10.81
C ILE A 89 -6.02 4.46 -11.63
N LEU A 90 -7.27 4.03 -11.50
CA LEU A 90 -7.78 2.87 -12.23
C LEU A 90 -7.82 3.13 -13.74
N ALA A 91 -8.26 4.32 -14.15
CA ALA A 91 -8.42 4.67 -15.56
C ALA A 91 -7.08 5.00 -16.26
N HIS A 92 -6.15 5.63 -15.54
CA HIS A 92 -4.97 6.26 -16.15
C HIS A 92 -3.64 5.90 -15.48
N GLY A 93 -3.68 5.15 -14.38
CA GLY A 93 -2.50 4.74 -13.62
C GLY A 93 -1.62 3.76 -14.39
N LYS A 94 -0.34 4.07 -14.47
CA LYS A 94 0.68 3.19 -15.04
C LYS A 94 1.77 2.91 -14.03
N ILE A 95 1.96 1.63 -13.73
CA ILE A 95 3.01 1.15 -12.83
C ILE A 95 4.40 1.53 -13.37
N VAL A 96 5.20 2.10 -12.50
CA VAL A 96 6.64 2.29 -12.68
C VAL A 96 7.35 1.16 -11.94
N PRO A 97 8.11 0.29 -12.64
CA PRO A 97 8.83 -0.80 -12.00
C PRO A 97 9.80 -0.30 -10.91
N TRP A 98 9.83 -1.00 -9.78
CA TRP A 98 10.76 -0.71 -8.67
C TRP A 98 12.23 -0.64 -9.11
N PHE A 99 12.62 -1.48 -10.08
CA PHE A 99 13.96 -1.47 -10.64
C PHE A 99 14.28 -0.18 -11.41
N ASP A 100 13.31 0.36 -12.14
CA ASP A 100 13.47 1.61 -12.88
C ASP A 100 13.60 2.78 -11.92
N VAL A 101 12.81 2.79 -10.84
CA VAL A 101 12.92 3.78 -9.75
C VAL A 101 14.28 3.69 -9.07
N LEU A 102 14.73 2.48 -8.71
CA LEU A 102 16.03 2.25 -8.07
C LEU A 102 17.16 2.87 -8.89
N ASN A 103 17.23 2.54 -10.18
CA ASN A 103 18.28 3.01 -11.08
C ASN A 103 18.19 4.52 -11.32
N SER A 104 16.98 5.02 -11.58
CA SER A 104 16.78 6.43 -11.92
C SER A 104 16.97 7.37 -10.73
N ALA A 105 16.70 6.90 -9.50
CA ALA A 105 16.97 7.65 -8.28
C ALA A 105 18.46 7.62 -7.86
N GLY A 106 19.30 6.81 -8.52
CA GLY A 106 20.72 6.67 -8.16
C GLY A 106 20.92 6.03 -6.79
N LEU A 107 20.10 5.02 -6.48
CA LEU A 107 20.16 4.22 -5.26
C LEU A 107 20.92 2.92 -5.54
N ALA A 108 21.77 2.49 -4.61
CA ALA A 108 22.72 1.40 -4.88
C ALA A 108 22.09 0.00 -4.75
N SER A 109 20.98 -0.14 -4.03
CA SER A 109 20.37 -1.44 -3.74
C SER A 109 18.88 -1.35 -3.44
N LYS A 110 18.16 -2.48 -3.59
CA LYS A 110 16.76 -2.61 -3.15
C LYS A 110 16.58 -2.24 -1.67
N SER A 111 17.56 -2.57 -0.83
CA SER A 111 17.56 -2.19 0.59
C SER A 111 17.61 -0.67 0.78
N ASP A 112 18.40 0.05 -0.03
CA ASP A 112 18.46 1.51 0.04
C ASP A 112 17.15 2.16 -0.41
N LEU A 113 16.49 1.61 -1.44
CA LEU A 113 15.17 2.08 -1.86
C LEU A 113 14.11 1.85 -0.77
N TYR A 114 14.11 0.69 -0.14
CA TYR A 114 13.20 0.41 0.97
C TYR A 114 13.47 1.33 2.18
N LYS A 115 14.74 1.56 2.53
CA LYS A 115 15.12 2.52 3.58
C LYS A 115 14.73 3.94 3.24
N ALA A 116 14.85 4.35 1.98
CA ALA A 116 14.40 5.66 1.51
C ALA A 116 12.90 5.84 1.72
N LEU A 117 12.08 4.84 1.34
CA LEU A 117 10.64 4.85 1.58
C LEU A 117 10.29 4.87 3.07
N LYS A 118 10.82 3.94 3.87
CA LYS A 118 10.59 3.90 5.32
C LYS A 118 11.03 5.18 6.03
N THR A 119 12.07 5.86 5.53
CA THR A 119 12.45 7.19 6.04
C THR A 119 11.48 8.28 5.59
N SER A 120 11.09 8.27 4.31
CA SER A 120 10.18 9.26 3.70
C SER A 120 8.83 9.34 4.42
N ILE A 121 8.41 8.23 5.03
CA ILE A 121 7.14 8.09 5.73
C ILE A 121 7.26 8.09 7.26
N GLY A 122 8.47 8.30 7.79
CA GLY A 122 8.68 8.37 9.24
C GLY A 122 8.62 7.02 9.97
N ALA A 123 8.63 5.89 9.26
CA ALA A 123 8.60 4.55 9.86
C ALA A 123 9.89 4.19 10.63
N TYR A 124 10.98 4.92 10.40
CA TYR A 124 12.22 4.78 11.18
C TYR A 124 12.37 5.90 12.21
N ASN A 125 12.86 5.53 13.39
CA ASN A 125 13.38 6.52 14.33
C ASN A 125 14.64 7.21 13.75
N GLU A 126 15.01 8.34 14.35
CA GLU A 126 16.10 9.20 13.86
C GLU A 126 17.44 8.48 13.68
N ASN A 127 17.73 7.46 14.48
CA ASN A 127 18.99 6.72 14.41
C ASN A 127 19.09 5.77 13.22
N TYR A 128 17.95 5.31 12.69
CA TYR A 128 17.89 4.40 11.54
C TYR A 128 17.42 5.09 10.26
N ALA A 129 16.85 6.29 10.39
CA ALA A 129 16.45 7.12 9.27
C ALA A 129 17.64 7.40 8.34
N ARG A 130 17.37 7.38 7.03
CA ARG A 130 18.34 7.72 5.97
C ARG A 130 17.84 8.89 5.13
N PRO A 131 17.85 10.12 5.68
CA PRO A 131 17.33 11.29 4.98
C PRO A 131 18.07 11.57 3.66
N ASP A 132 19.33 11.16 3.56
CA ASP A 132 20.12 11.25 2.33
C ASP A 132 19.55 10.39 1.20
N LEU A 133 19.06 9.18 1.51
CA LEU A 133 18.41 8.29 0.56
C LEU A 133 17.01 8.77 0.23
N ALA A 134 16.24 9.21 1.23
CA ALA A 134 14.90 9.77 1.03
C ALA A 134 14.93 10.97 0.08
N LYS A 135 15.86 11.92 0.29
CA LYS A 135 16.05 13.08 -0.60
C LYS A 135 16.37 12.70 -2.05
N LYS A 136 17.13 11.62 -2.28
CA LYS A 136 17.40 11.14 -3.64
C LYS A 136 16.14 10.61 -4.32
N LEU A 137 15.36 9.80 -3.59
CA LEU A 137 14.08 9.28 -4.07
C LEU A 137 13.12 10.43 -4.37
N ASP A 138 12.97 11.37 -3.44
CA ASP A 138 12.06 12.51 -3.56
C ASP A 138 12.39 13.43 -4.74
N ARG A 139 13.69 13.64 -5.00
CA ARG A 139 14.13 14.40 -6.17
C ARG A 139 13.76 13.69 -7.47
N PHE A 140 13.97 12.38 -7.54
CA PHE A 140 13.59 11.59 -8.70
C PHE A 140 12.08 11.61 -8.90
N THR A 141 11.29 11.29 -7.87
CA THR A 141 9.83 11.22 -7.99
C THR A 141 9.26 12.55 -8.43
N ARG A 142 9.72 13.67 -7.85
CA ARG A 142 9.35 15.03 -8.27
C ARG A 142 9.72 15.32 -9.72
N THR A 143 10.90 14.93 -10.17
CA THR A 143 11.35 15.24 -11.54
C THR A 143 10.62 14.38 -12.59
N ALA A 144 10.46 13.10 -12.30
CA ALA A 144 9.86 12.11 -13.18
C ALA A 144 8.33 12.03 -13.08
N GLN A 145 7.71 12.84 -12.21
CA GLN A 145 6.26 12.88 -11.98
C GLN A 145 5.70 11.52 -11.53
N VAL A 146 6.44 10.84 -10.64
CA VAL A 146 6.10 9.50 -10.14
C VAL A 146 5.55 9.57 -8.71
N TRP A 147 4.36 9.02 -8.49
CA TRP A 147 3.75 8.88 -7.17
C TRP A 147 4.45 7.76 -6.38
N GLN A 148 4.76 8.02 -5.11
CA GLN A 148 5.33 7.02 -4.21
C GLN A 148 4.24 6.05 -3.73
N PRO A 149 4.57 4.75 -3.49
CA PRO A 149 3.65 3.82 -2.86
C PRO A 149 3.20 4.34 -1.48
N GLY A 150 1.96 4.04 -1.12
CA GLY A 150 1.44 4.27 0.24
C GLY A 150 1.93 3.21 1.24
N GLU A 151 1.22 3.10 2.37
CA GLU A 151 1.56 2.17 3.45
C GLU A 151 0.35 1.40 3.97
N GLY A 152 0.62 0.20 4.47
CA GLY A 152 -0.26 -0.56 5.36
C GLY A 152 -1.59 -1.01 4.77
N GLN A 153 -1.78 -0.85 3.46
CA GLN A 153 -3.00 -1.23 2.76
C GLN A 153 -2.70 -1.49 1.29
N TYR A 154 -3.51 -2.33 0.65
CA TYR A 154 -3.46 -2.50 -0.80
C TYR A 154 -3.81 -1.19 -1.52
N ASP A 155 -3.06 -0.85 -2.57
CA ASP A 155 -3.45 0.21 -3.51
C ASP A 155 -4.30 -0.35 -4.66
N VAL A 156 -4.95 0.57 -5.39
CA VAL A 156 -5.79 0.29 -6.55
C VAL A 156 -5.11 -0.61 -7.59
N LEU A 157 -3.87 -0.31 -7.98
CA LEU A 157 -3.18 -1.06 -9.04
C LEU A 157 -2.75 -2.45 -8.56
N THR A 158 -2.43 -2.60 -7.27
CA THR A 158 -2.20 -3.90 -6.64
C THR A 158 -3.48 -4.72 -6.61
N LEU A 159 -4.61 -4.14 -6.21
CA LEU A 159 -5.91 -4.82 -6.19
C LEU A 159 -6.34 -5.27 -7.59
N VAL A 160 -6.13 -4.46 -8.62
CA VAL A 160 -6.36 -4.85 -10.02
C VAL A 160 -5.56 -6.10 -10.39
N LYS A 161 -4.28 -6.17 -9.98
CA LYS A 161 -3.44 -7.35 -10.24
C LYS A 161 -3.91 -8.58 -9.48
N ILE A 162 -4.32 -8.42 -8.22
CA ILE A 162 -4.86 -9.51 -7.40
C ILE A 162 -6.13 -10.07 -8.03
N TYR A 163 -7.10 -9.20 -8.37
CA TYR A 163 -8.32 -9.57 -9.06
C TYR A 163 -8.03 -10.33 -10.36
N ASN A 164 -7.16 -9.77 -11.22
CA ASN A 164 -6.79 -10.40 -12.48
C ASN A 164 -6.11 -11.76 -12.29
N SER A 165 -5.33 -11.92 -11.22
CA SER A 165 -4.68 -13.20 -10.90
C SER A 165 -5.71 -14.27 -10.55
N PHE A 166 -6.70 -13.96 -9.72
CA PHE A 166 -7.79 -14.90 -9.43
C PHE A 166 -8.58 -15.27 -10.69
N ARG A 167 -8.96 -14.27 -11.52
CA ARG A 167 -9.68 -14.50 -12.78
C ARG A 167 -8.88 -15.36 -13.76
N LEU A 168 -7.58 -15.11 -13.90
CA LEU A 168 -6.70 -15.89 -14.78
C LEU A 168 -6.62 -17.36 -14.36
N LEU A 169 -6.69 -17.63 -13.06
CA LEU A 169 -6.58 -18.97 -12.48
C LEU A 169 -7.94 -19.67 -12.34
N GLY A 170 -9.02 -19.03 -12.78
CA GLY A 170 -10.38 -19.57 -12.66
C GLY A 170 -10.89 -19.64 -11.22
N ILE A 171 -10.27 -18.90 -10.29
CA ILE A 171 -10.70 -18.81 -8.90
C ILE A 171 -11.83 -17.78 -8.83
N THR A 172 -13.00 -18.23 -8.41
CA THR A 172 -14.21 -17.38 -8.38
C THR A 172 -14.72 -17.13 -6.97
N HIS A 173 -14.22 -17.83 -5.96
CA HIS A 173 -14.65 -17.67 -4.57
C HIS A 173 -13.44 -17.43 -3.67
N ILE A 174 -13.44 -16.26 -3.05
CA ILE A 174 -12.34 -15.81 -2.18
C ILE A 174 -12.87 -15.41 -0.81
N ILE A 175 -11.96 -15.37 0.15
CA ILE A 175 -12.15 -14.85 1.49
C ILE A 175 -11.23 -13.63 1.66
N VAL A 176 -11.73 -12.63 2.36
CA VAL A 176 -11.01 -11.42 2.74
C VAL A 176 -11.13 -11.25 4.26
N GLU A 177 -9.99 -11.08 4.92
CA GLU A 177 -9.89 -10.89 6.37
C GLU A 177 -8.99 -9.69 6.70
N ASP A 178 -9.28 -9.04 7.82
CA ASP A 178 -8.43 -7.97 8.35
C ASP A 178 -7.15 -8.49 9.00
N GLU A 179 -6.24 -7.57 9.33
CA GLU A 179 -4.94 -7.87 9.95
C GLU A 179 -5.05 -8.65 11.26
N PHE A 180 -6.16 -8.50 12.00
CA PHE A 180 -6.38 -9.09 13.33
C PHE A 180 -7.30 -10.32 13.30
N LEU A 181 -7.74 -10.74 12.10
CA LEU A 181 -8.69 -11.84 11.89
C LEU A 181 -10.04 -11.62 12.61
N GLU A 182 -10.42 -10.36 12.84
CA GLU A 182 -11.66 -10.01 13.54
C GLU A 182 -12.85 -9.96 12.58
N THR A 183 -12.60 -9.53 11.35
CA THR A 183 -13.61 -9.47 10.29
C THR A 183 -13.25 -10.41 9.15
N ARG A 184 -14.30 -11.04 8.62
CA ARG A 184 -14.24 -11.97 7.49
C ARG A 184 -15.39 -11.70 6.56
N LYS A 185 -15.10 -11.65 5.26
CA LYS A 185 -16.10 -11.61 4.19
C LYS A 185 -15.73 -12.56 3.07
N GLU A 186 -16.76 -13.05 2.39
CA GLU A 186 -16.62 -13.91 1.22
C GLU A 186 -17.06 -13.14 -0.02
N LEU A 187 -16.27 -13.21 -1.08
CA LEU A 187 -16.57 -12.55 -2.35
C LEU A 187 -16.64 -13.58 -3.48
N ILE A 188 -17.68 -13.46 -4.31
CA ILE A 188 -17.89 -14.27 -5.51
C ILE A 188 -17.54 -13.42 -6.73
N LEU A 189 -16.41 -13.75 -7.38
CA LEU A 189 -15.80 -12.99 -8.46
C LEU A 189 -16.48 -13.16 -9.83
N ASP A 190 -17.45 -14.08 -9.96
CA ASP A 190 -18.14 -14.31 -11.23
C ASP A 190 -18.99 -13.13 -11.71
N ASN A 191 -19.49 -12.34 -10.76
CA ASN A 191 -20.48 -11.29 -11.02
C ASN A 191 -20.00 -9.89 -10.62
N ILE A 192 -18.73 -9.71 -10.29
CA ILE A 192 -18.18 -8.41 -9.91
C ILE A 192 -17.07 -8.00 -10.88
N THR A 193 -17.06 -6.72 -11.23
CA THR A 193 -15.97 -6.11 -12.00
C THR A 193 -14.78 -5.83 -11.08
N HIS A 194 -13.62 -5.45 -11.64
CA HIS A 194 -12.50 -5.04 -10.80
C HIS A 194 -12.82 -3.78 -9.97
N GLU A 195 -13.69 -2.89 -10.47
CA GLU A 195 -14.11 -1.67 -9.74
C GLU A 195 -14.82 -2.10 -8.46
N LYS A 196 -15.81 -2.98 -8.62
CA LYS A 196 -16.58 -3.47 -7.48
C LYS A 196 -15.72 -4.28 -6.52
N PHE A 197 -14.77 -5.07 -7.04
CA PHE A 197 -13.79 -5.74 -6.20
C PHE A 197 -12.98 -4.74 -5.36
N ILE A 198 -12.46 -3.66 -5.97
CA ILE A 198 -11.69 -2.63 -5.25
C ILE A 198 -12.55 -1.95 -4.18
N GLU A 199 -13.80 -1.61 -4.47
CA GLU A 199 -14.73 -1.01 -3.50
C GLU A 199 -15.03 -1.93 -2.31
N GLU A 200 -15.09 -3.24 -2.55
CA GLU A 200 -15.33 -4.22 -1.49
C GLU A 200 -14.12 -4.40 -0.60
N ILE A 201 -12.90 -4.09 -1.04
CA ILE A 201 -11.68 -4.22 -0.24
C ILE A 201 -11.40 -2.92 0.52
N SER A 202 -11.34 -3.01 1.85
CA SER A 202 -11.09 -1.88 2.73
C SER A 202 -9.60 -1.70 3.02
N GLY A 203 -9.19 -0.52 3.49
CA GLY A 203 -7.82 -0.27 3.94
C GLY A 203 -7.39 -1.07 5.19
N LYS A 204 -8.31 -1.83 5.82
CA LYS A 204 -8.02 -2.74 6.93
C LYS A 204 -7.84 -4.19 6.50
N ASP A 205 -8.22 -4.50 5.27
CA ASP A 205 -8.16 -5.85 4.74
C ASP A 205 -6.71 -6.21 4.44
N TYR A 206 -6.25 -7.31 5.01
CA TYR A 206 -4.84 -7.68 5.01
C TYR A 206 -4.63 -8.99 4.26
N TYR A 207 -5.51 -9.96 4.46
CA TYR A 207 -5.44 -11.28 3.83
C TYR A 207 -6.53 -11.44 2.78
N ILE A 208 -6.14 -11.76 1.55
CA ILE A 208 -7.06 -12.05 0.43
C ILE A 208 -6.67 -13.40 -0.15
N TYR A 209 -7.53 -14.41 -0.03
CA TYR A 209 -7.18 -15.78 -0.41
C TYR A 209 -8.34 -16.57 -1.00
N SER A 210 -8.03 -17.60 -1.77
CA SER A 210 -9.04 -18.50 -2.34
C SER A 210 -9.64 -19.41 -1.26
N VAL A 211 -10.92 -19.75 -1.38
CA VAL A 211 -11.60 -20.64 -0.41
C VAL A 211 -10.96 -22.02 -0.34
N ASP A 212 -10.41 -22.50 -1.46
CA ASP A 212 -9.68 -23.76 -1.56
C ASP A 212 -8.23 -23.68 -1.03
N GLN A 213 -7.81 -22.51 -0.54
CA GLN A 213 -6.48 -22.24 0.00
C GLN A 213 -5.33 -22.45 -1.00
N SER A 214 -5.62 -22.53 -2.30
CA SER A 214 -4.55 -22.59 -3.31
C SER A 214 -3.68 -21.33 -3.32
N ILE A 215 -4.25 -20.14 -3.02
CA ILE A 215 -3.52 -18.87 -3.11
C ILE A 215 -3.88 -17.94 -1.97
N LEU A 216 -2.86 -17.31 -1.37
CA LEU A 216 -2.96 -16.18 -0.45
C LEU A 216 -2.21 -14.96 -1.01
N PHE A 217 -2.84 -13.79 -0.95
CA PHE A 217 -2.22 -12.48 -1.03
C PHE A 217 -2.24 -11.81 0.34
N SER A 218 -1.11 -11.21 0.69
CA SER A 218 -0.95 -10.40 1.90
C SER A 218 -0.10 -9.16 1.63
N ILE A 219 -0.04 -8.23 2.57
CA ILE A 219 0.87 -7.06 2.54
C ILE A 219 2.02 -7.25 3.54
N ASP A 220 3.08 -6.45 3.41
CA ASP A 220 4.24 -6.41 4.33
C ASP A 220 4.15 -5.21 5.27
#